data_AF-A0AA41XA53-F1
#
_entry.id   AF-A0AA41XA53-F1
#
_cell.length_a   1.000
_cell.length_b   1.000
_cell.length_c   1.000
_cell.angle_alpha   90.00
_cell.angle_beta   90.00
_cell.angle_gamma   90.00
#
_symmetry.space_group_name_H-M   'P 1'
#
loop_
_entity.id
_entity.type
_entity.pdbx_description
1 polymer ?
#
loop_
_entity_poly.entity_id
_entity_poly.type
_entity_poly.pdbx_seq_one_letter_code
_entity_poly.pdbx_strand_id
1 'polypeptide(L)' 'MMDYEIIFSQFIGTQRVVRVKETATGKVYDFTPDTLEADELPEEVEQFVQEHMERINSGYTDYDGLFL' A
#
# COMPACT_ATOMS: atom_id res chain seq x y z
N MET A 1 7.45 8.14 15.99
CA MET A 1 7.42 7.98 14.52
C MET A 1 6.36 6.93 14.28
N MET A 2 5.36 7.21 13.46
CA MET A 2 4.41 6.16 13.07
C MET A 2 5.10 5.34 11.97
N ASP A 3 5.36 4.07 12.26
CA ASP A 3 6.00 3.16 11.31
C ASP A 3 4.93 2.46 10.48
N TYR A 4 4.95 2.65 9.16
CA TYR A 4 4.07 1.98 8.21
C TYR A 4 4.85 0.94 7.41
N GLU A 5 4.21 -0.17 7.10
CA GLU A 5 4.77 -1.27 6.32
C GLU A 5 3.83 -1.63 5.17
N ILE A 6 4.35 -1.66 3.94
CA ILE A 6 3.61 -2.21 2.80
C ILE A 6 3.68 -3.73 2.91
N ILE A 7 2.54 -4.36 3.21
CA ILE A 7 2.48 -5.82 3.39
C ILE A 7 2.35 -6.52 2.04
N PHE A 8 1.54 -5.96 1.14
CA PHE A 8 1.46 -6.44 -0.23
C PHE A 8 0.94 -5.37 -1.18
N SER A 9 1.35 -5.46 -2.44
CA SER A 9 0.59 -4.94 -3.56
C SER A 9 0.19 -6.06 -4.52
N GLN A 10 -0.96 -5.94 -5.15
CA GLN A 10 -1.39 -6.85 -6.21
C GLN A 10 -2.27 -6.12 -7.21
N PHE A 11 -2.32 -6.63 -8.44
CA PHE A 11 -3.33 -6.23 -9.40
C PHE A 11 -4.61 -7.04 -9.22
N ILE A 12 -5.75 -6.36 -9.12
CA ILE A 12 -7.09 -6.95 -9.19
C ILE A 12 -7.75 -6.40 -10.44
N GLY A 13 -7.79 -7.22 -11.50
CA GLY A 13 -8.24 -6.77 -12.82
C GLY A 13 -7.27 -5.73 -13.39
N THR A 14 -7.76 -4.50 -13.59
CA THR A 14 -6.96 -3.35 -14.08
C THR A 14 -6.52 -2.40 -12.98
N GLN A 15 -6.90 -2.65 -11.72
CA GLN A 15 -6.60 -1.76 -10.60
C GLN A 15 -5.49 -2.35 -9.75
N ARG A 16 -4.61 -1.48 -9.27
CA ARG A 16 -3.62 -1.85 -8.27
C ARG A 16 -4.23 -1.71 -6.88
N VAL A 17 -4.13 -2.75 -6.06
CA VAL A 17 -4.53 -2.71 -4.65
C VAL A 17 -3.27 -2.77 -3.81
N VAL A 18 -3.16 -1.87 -2.85
CA VAL A 18 -2.04 -1.78 -1.92
C VAL A 18 -2.59 -1.96 -0.52
N ARG A 19 -1.94 -2.83 0.25
CA ARG A 19 -2.21 -3.01 1.68
C ARG A 19 -1.05 -2.49 2.50
N VAL A 20 -1.33 -1.50 3.33
CA VAL A 20 -0.40 -0.93 4.30
C VAL A 20 -0.84 -1.29 5.70
N LYS A 21 0.10 -1.63 6.57
CA LYS A 21 -0.13 -1.83 7.99
C LYS A 21 0.62 -0.78 8.78
N GLU A 22 -0.06 -0.18 9.74
CA GLU A 22 0.55 0.63 10.77
C GLU A 22 1.12 -0.29 11.84
N THR A 23 2.44 -0.27 12.02
CA THR A 23 3.16 -1.17 12.92
C THR A 23 2.81 -0.90 14.39
N ALA A 24 2.52 0.35 14.74
CA ALA A 24 2.23 0.75 16.11
C ALA A 24 0.91 0.19 16.65
N THR A 25 -0.16 0.25 15.85
CA THR A 25 -1.51 -0.21 16.25
C THR A 25 -1.87 -1.56 15.64
N GLY A 26 -1.13 -2.01 14.63
CA GLY A 26 -1.49 -3.16 13.80
C GLY A 26 -2.65 -2.90 12.85
N LYS A 27 -3.12 -1.66 12.73
CA LYS A 27 -4.22 -1.29 11.84
C LYS A 27 -3.81 -1.45 10.39
N VAL A 28 -4.71 -2.00 9.59
CA VAL A 28 -4.50 -2.28 8.17
C VAL A 28 -5.35 -1.33 7.35
N TYR A 29 -4.75 -0.78 6.30
CA TYR A 29 -5.36 0.10 5.32
C TYR A 29 -5.26 -0.57 3.94
N ASP A 30 -6.40 -0.73 3.29
CA ASP A 30 -6.54 -1.28 1.96
C ASP A 30 -7.05 -0.17 1.05
N PHE A 31 -6.33 0.14 -0.02
CA PHE A 31 -6.75 1.18 -0.95
C PHE A 31 -6.20 0.91 -2.36
N THR A 32 -6.77 1.63 -3.33
CA THR A 32 -6.20 1.68 -4.69
C THR A 32 -5.51 3.03 -4.89
N PRO A 33 -4.26 3.08 -5.39
CA PRO A 33 -3.56 4.35 -5.58
C PRO A 33 -4.24 5.21 -6.65
N ASP A 34 -4.98 4.63 -7.60
CA ASP A 34 -5.84 5.35 -8.54
C ASP A 34 -7.01 6.08 -7.87
N THR A 35 -7.42 5.66 -6.66
CA THR A 35 -8.50 6.29 -5.89
C THR A 35 -8.00 6.94 -4.60
N LEU A 36 -6.69 7.14 -4.45
CA LEU A 36 -6.10 7.68 -3.21
C LEU A 36 -6.74 9.03 -2.83
N GLU A 37 -7.00 9.89 -3.83
CA GLU A 37 -7.65 11.20 -3.64
C GLU A 37 -9.11 11.13 -3.18
N ALA A 38 -9.75 9.95 -3.25
CA ALA A 38 -11.16 9.76 -2.91
C ALA A 38 -11.40 9.00 -1.60
N ASP A 39 -10.37 8.36 -1.04
CA ASP A 39 -10.48 7.52 0.15
C ASP A 39 -10.02 8.31 1.39
N GLU A 40 -10.74 8.21 2.52
CA GLU A 40 -10.43 8.89 3.79
C GLU A 40 -9.22 8.25 4.49
N LEU A 41 -8.08 8.18 3.79
CA LEU A 41 -6.82 7.72 4.36
C LEU A 41 -6.25 8.81 5.27
N PRO A 42 -5.55 8.43 6.34
CA PRO A 42 -4.75 9.39 7.11
C PRO A 42 -3.68 10.00 6.19
N GLU A 43 -3.50 11.31 6.27
CA GLU A 43 -2.49 12.06 5.47
C GLU A 43 -1.08 11.43 5.57
N GLU A 44 -0.74 10.87 6.73
CA GLU A 44 0.53 10.16 6.95
C GLU A 44 0.66 8.88 6.09
N VAL A 45 -0.44 8.14 5.91
CA VAL A 45 -0.47 6.96 5.03
C VAL A 45 -0.37 7.39 3.58
N GLU A 46 -1.07 8.46 3.19
CA GLU A 46 -0.99 8.99 1.83
C GLU A 46 0.44 9.43 1.47
N GLN A 47 1.10 10.18 2.35
CA GLN A 47 2.49 10.61 2.15
C GLN A 47 3.43 9.39 2.04
N PHE A 48 3.32 8.44 2.96
CA PHE A 48 4.13 7.22 2.93
C PHE A 48 3.97 6.45 1.62
N VAL A 49 2.74 6.34 1.13
CA VAL A 49 2.42 5.64 -0.11
C VAL A 49 2.94 6.40 -1.33
N GLN A 50 2.80 7.73 -1.36
CA GLN A 50 3.35 8.56 -2.44
C GLN A 50 4.87 8.42 -2.53
N GLU A 51 5.58 8.44 -1.39
CA GLU A 51 7.03 8.22 -1.35
C GLU A 51 7.43 6.82 -1.86
N HIS A 52 6.57 5.82 -1.65
CA HIS A 52 6.80 4.44 -2.08
C HIS A 52 6.12 4.09 -3.42
N MET A 53 5.46 5.04 -4.07
CA MET A 53 4.59 4.78 -5.22
C MET A 53 5.38 4.30 -6.43
N GLU A 54 6.62 4.75 -6.62
CA GLU A 54 7.52 4.23 -7.67
C GLU A 54 7.88 2.75 -7.43
N ARG A 55 8.10 2.37 -6.16
CA ARG A 55 8.43 0.98 -5.77
C ARG A 55 7.21 0.08 -5.89
N ILE A 56 6.05 0.59 -5.50
CA ILE A 56 4.77 -0.07 -5.72
C ILE A 56 4.61 -0.24 -7.23
N ASN A 57 4.63 0.82 -8.04
CA ASN A 57 4.37 0.73 -9.48
C ASN A 57 5.36 -0.17 -10.25
N SER A 58 6.61 -0.26 -9.82
CA SER A 58 7.61 -1.16 -10.42
C SER A 58 7.39 -2.64 -10.11
N GLY A 59 6.46 -2.98 -9.21
CA GLY A 59 6.19 -4.35 -8.78
C GLY A 59 7.19 -4.92 -7.79
N TYR A 60 8.09 -4.08 -7.25
CA TYR A 60 9.02 -4.49 -6.20
C TYR A 60 8.32 -4.97 -4.92
N THR A 61 7.14 -4.40 -4.64
CA THR A 61 6.30 -4.77 -3.49
C THR A 61 5.19 -5.75 -3.85
N ASP A 62 5.17 -6.24 -5.09
CA ASP A 62 4.17 -7.22 -5.48
C ASP A 62 4.39 -8.52 -4.73
N TYR A 63 3.29 -9.04 -4.21
CA TYR A 63 3.30 -10.34 -3.58
C TYR A 63 3.49 -11.41 -4.68
N ASP A 64 4.73 -11.84 -4.89
CA ASP A 64 5.10 -12.80 -5.93
C ASP A 64 4.64 -14.24 -5.63
N GLY A 65 4.00 -14.48 -4.46
CA GLY A 65 3.46 -15.81 -4.11
C GLY A 65 4.50 -16.92 -3.97
N LEU A 66 5.80 -16.62 -4.01
CA LEU A 66 6.90 -17.57 -3.79
C LEU A 66 7.06 -17.92 -2.29
N PHE A 67 6.04 -18.57 -1.74
CA PHE A 67 6.24 -19.55 -0.67
C PHE A 67 5.87 -20.92 -1.27
N LEU A 68 6.89 -21.66 -1.70
CA LEU A 68 6.87 -23.10 -1.89
C LEU A 68 7.74 -23.74 -0.81
#